data_AF-A0A7V0ITU3-F1
#
_entry.id   AF-A0A7V0ITU3-F1
#
_cell.length_a   1.000
_cell.length_b   1.000
_cell.length_c   1.000
_cell.angle_alpha   90.00
_cell.angle_beta   90.00
_cell.angle_gamma   90.00
#
_symmetry.space_group_name_H-M   'P 1'
#
loop_
_entity.id
_entity.type
_entity.pdbx_description
1 polymer ?
#
loop_
_entity_poly.entity_id
_entity_poly.type
_entity_poly.pdbx_seq_one_letter_code
_entity_poly.pdbx_strand_id
1 'polypeptide(L)'
;MKRWSTISRPARSLIVFGIVLVSLAMSGLLTAQQSVTISSEEAIEIARPEIDFEPEQIAVRLVRKGFRLRGVWAVSFTIPGADGFERLSTVQLDANSGTVLEVINSN
;
A
#
# COMPACT_ATOMS: atom_id res chain seq x y z
N MET A 1 31.75 48.45 6.65
CA MET A 1 30.46 48.61 7.38
C MET A 1 29.39 47.84 6.64
N LYS A 2 28.84 46.80 7.27
CA LYS A 2 27.94 45.80 6.65
C LYS A 2 26.54 46.42 6.54
N ARG A 3 26.12 46.80 5.33
CA ARG A 3 24.82 47.44 5.06
C ARG A 3 23.72 46.39 5.24
N TRP A 4 23.17 46.28 6.45
CA TRP A 4 22.04 45.40 6.75
C TRP A 4 20.84 45.86 5.93
N SER A 5 20.37 44.98 5.06
CA SER A 5 19.19 45.20 4.24
C SER A 5 17.96 45.27 5.14
N THR A 6 17.43 46.47 5.33
CA THR A 6 16.06 46.67 5.81
C THR A 6 15.15 46.13 4.72
N ILE A 7 14.79 44.84 4.82
CA ILE A 7 13.80 44.22 3.95
C ILE A 7 12.53 45.07 4.06
N SER A 8 12.14 45.68 2.94
CA SER A 8 11.00 46.58 2.89
C SER A 8 9.72 45.84 3.31
N ARG A 9 8.78 46.57 3.93
CA ARG A 9 7.48 46.03 4.38
C ARG A 9 6.78 45.11 3.35
N PRO A 10 6.73 45.42 2.03
CA PRO A 10 6.13 44.51 1.06
C PRO A 10 6.96 43.22 0.84
N ALA A 11 8.29 43.28 0.91
CA ALA A 11 9.15 42.11 0.74
C ALA A 11 9.03 41.12 1.92
N ARG A 12 8.85 41.63 3.15
CA ARG A 12 8.51 40.77 4.31
C ARG A 12 7.16 40.08 4.12
N SER A 13 6.16 40.78 3.59
CA SER A 13 4.84 40.21 3.34
C SER A 13 4.88 39.10 2.29
N LEU A 14 5.67 39.25 1.23
CA LEU A 14 5.84 38.23 0.20
C LEU A 14 6.57 36.98 0.72
N ILE A 15 7.56 37.16 1.60
CA ILE A 15 8.28 36.04 2.22
C ILE A 15 7.33 35.25 3.14
N VAL A 16 6.56 35.93 3.99
CA VAL A 16 5.57 35.27 4.87
C VAL A 16 4.50 34.57 4.03
N PHE A 17 4.01 35.20 2.97
CA PHE A 17 3.02 34.60 2.08
C PHE A 17 3.58 33.35 1.37
N GLY A 18 4.83 33.39 0.91
CA GLY A 18 5.52 32.23 0.34
C GLY A 18 5.66 31.07 1.33
N ILE A 19 6.01 31.36 2.59
CA ILE A 19 6.11 30.34 3.66
C ILE A 19 4.73 29.72 3.97
N VAL A 20 3.67 30.53 3.99
CA VAL A 20 2.30 30.04 4.19
C VAL A 20 1.85 29.13 3.03
N LEU A 21 2.16 29.49 1.79
CA LEU A 21 1.81 28.65 0.63
C LEU A 21 2.57 27.32 0.62
N VAL A 22 3.86 27.32 0.98
CA VAL A 22 4.67 26.09 1.04
C VAL A 22 4.16 25.18 2.16
N SER A 23 3.83 25.71 3.34
CA SER A 23 3.29 24.92 4.45
C SER A 23 1.90 24.33 4.15
N LEU A 24 1.05 25.07 3.43
CA LEU A 24 -0.25 24.57 2.99
C LEU A 24 -0.12 23.48 1.92
N ALA A 25 0.79 23.65 0.96
CA ALA A 25 1.07 22.65 -0.08
C ALA A 25 1.65 21.35 0.51
N MET A 26 2.50 21.45 1.53
CA MET A 26 3.14 20.28 2.15
C MET A 26 2.15 19.47 2.99
N SER A 27 1.10 20.10 3.53
CA SER A 27 0.02 19.42 4.25
C SER A 27 -0.87 18.59 3.31
N GLY A 28 -1.07 19.03 2.06
CA GLY A 28 -1.86 18.30 1.06
C GLY A 28 -1.12 17.15 0.37
N LEU A 29 0.21 17.19 0.32
CA LEU A 29 1.02 16.19 -0.38
C LEU A 29 1.28 14.92 0.45
N LEU A 30 1.29 15.02 1.79
CA LEU A 30 1.64 13.91 2.69
C LEU A 30 0.48 12.93 2.98
N THR A 31 -0.76 13.28 2.67
CA THR A 31 -1.95 12.45 2.96
C THR A 31 -2.59 11.83 1.72
N ALA A 32 -1.96 11.92 0.55
CA ALA A 32 -2.39 11.21 -0.65
C ALA A 32 -1.87 9.75 -0.71
N GLN A 33 -1.39 9.19 0.41
CA GLN A 33 -1.21 7.75 0.52
C GLN A 33 -2.61 7.15 0.66
N GLN A 34 -3.15 6.58 -0.43
CA GLN A 34 -4.31 5.68 -0.35
C GLN A 34 -3.88 4.50 0.54
N SER A 35 -4.06 4.65 1.85
CA SER A 35 -3.49 3.76 2.85
C SER A 35 -4.23 2.44 2.81
N VAL A 36 -3.67 1.49 2.06
CA VAL A 36 -3.91 0.07 2.29
C VAL A 36 -3.74 -0.17 3.78
N THR A 37 -4.83 -0.53 4.45
CA THR A 37 -4.89 -0.60 5.91
C THR A 37 -4.19 -1.86 6.43
N ILE A 38 -4.29 -2.96 5.68
CA ILE A 38 -3.72 -4.27 6.03
C ILE A 38 -2.35 -4.42 5.37
N SER A 39 -1.31 -4.77 6.13
CA SER A 39 0.03 -4.99 5.55
C SER A 39 0.12 -6.29 4.75
N SER A 40 1.19 -6.47 3.98
CA SER A 40 1.45 -7.74 3.29
C SER A 40 1.60 -8.91 4.25
N GLU A 41 2.24 -8.68 5.40
CA GLU A 41 2.48 -9.70 6.42
C GLU A 41 1.17 -10.09 7.11
N GLU A 42 0.35 -9.10 7.48
CA GLU A 42 -0.97 -9.32 8.06
C GLU A 42 -1.90 -10.05 7.06
N ALA A 43 -1.81 -9.72 5.77
CA ALA A 43 -2.50 -10.47 4.73
C ALA A 43 -2.06 -11.94 4.66
N ILE A 44 -0.78 -12.26 4.84
CA ILE A 44 -0.31 -13.65 4.90
C ILE A 44 -0.89 -14.34 6.14
N GLU A 45 -0.85 -13.70 7.30
CA GLU A 45 -1.37 -14.28 8.55
C GLU A 45 -2.86 -14.60 8.46
N ILE A 46 -3.66 -13.70 7.86
CA ILE A 46 -5.09 -13.93 7.63
C ILE A 46 -5.33 -15.03 6.58
N ALA A 47 -4.51 -15.08 5.52
CA ALA A 47 -4.68 -16.06 4.45
C ALA A 47 -4.17 -17.46 4.80
N ARG A 48 -3.21 -17.58 5.72
CA ARG A 48 -2.59 -18.85 6.09
C ARG A 48 -3.55 -19.93 6.61
N PRO A 49 -4.54 -19.65 7.48
CA PRO A 49 -5.49 -20.67 7.93
C PRO A 49 -6.46 -21.14 6.84
N GLU A 50 -6.56 -20.45 5.69
CA GLU A 50 -7.44 -20.83 4.58
C GLU A 50 -6.87 -21.96 3.71
N ILE A 51 -5.62 -22.35 3.90
CA ILE A 51 -4.97 -23.45 3.17
C ILE A 51 -4.76 -24.69 4.05
N ASP A 52 -4.82 -25.87 3.44
CA ASP A 52 -4.70 -27.18 4.11
C ASP A 52 -3.29 -27.80 4.02
N PHE A 53 -2.29 -27.02 3.61
CA PHE A 53 -0.91 -27.50 3.40
C PHE A 53 0.14 -26.54 3.94
N GLU A 54 1.38 -27.04 4.05
CA GLU A 54 2.56 -26.23 4.34
C GLU A 54 3.18 -25.75 3.01
N PRO A 55 3.09 -24.46 2.66
CA PRO A 55 3.70 -23.90 1.46
C PRO A 55 5.20 -23.79 1.63
N GLU A 56 5.94 -24.12 0.57
CA GLU A 56 7.38 -23.85 0.51
C GLU A 56 7.69 -22.42 0.06
N GLN A 57 6.78 -21.85 -0.74
CA GLN A 57 6.90 -20.50 -1.26
C GLN A 57 5.60 -19.72 -1.06
N ILE A 58 5.75 -18.47 -0.64
CA ILE A 58 4.64 -17.52 -0.43
C ILE A 58 4.93 -16.30 -1.30
N ALA A 59 3.96 -15.91 -2.13
CA ALA A 59 4.02 -14.71 -2.93
C ALA A 59 2.82 -13.81 -2.61
N VAL A 60 3.08 -12.54 -2.31
CA VAL A 60 2.02 -11.56 -2.00
C VAL A 60 2.04 -10.47 -3.05
N ARG A 61 0.87 -10.13 -3.58
CA ARG A 61 0.72 -9.03 -4.54
C ARG A 61 -0.51 -8.22 -4.22
N LEU A 62 -0.36 -6.90 -4.21
CA LEU A 62 -1.49 -5.98 -4.18
C LEU A 62 -1.98 -5.76 -5.61
N VAL A 63 -3.23 -6.11 -5.87
CA VAL A 63 -3.90 -5.90 -7.15
C VAL A 63 -5.12 -5.00 -6.97
N ARG A 64 -5.54 -4.34 -8.04
CA ARG A 64 -6.80 -3.57 -8.05
C ARG A 64 -7.83 -4.36 -8.84
N LYS A 65 -8.94 -4.77 -8.21
CA LYS A 65 -9.96 -5.64 -8.83
C LYS A 65 -11.35 -5.01 -8.74
N GLY A 66 -12.17 -5.21 -9.78
CA GLY A 66 -13.59 -4.86 -9.82
C GLY A 66 -13.92 -3.35 -9.93
N PHE A 67 -15.20 -3.04 -9.70
CA PHE A 67 -15.74 -1.67 -9.77
C PHE A 67 -15.28 -0.84 -8.56
N ARG A 68 -14.81 0.39 -8.83
CA ARG A 68 -14.07 1.28 -7.91
C ARG A 68 -12.62 0.89 -7.61
N LEU A 69 -12.02 -0.06 -8.37
CA LEU A 69 -10.59 -0.41 -8.27
C LEU A 69 -10.16 -0.70 -6.82
N ARG A 70 -10.94 -1.52 -6.11
CA ARG A 70 -10.66 -1.87 -4.71
C ARG A 70 -9.30 -2.57 -4.63
N GLY A 71 -8.52 -2.20 -3.62
CA GLY A 71 -7.26 -2.87 -3.31
C GLY A 71 -7.56 -4.27 -2.80
N VAL A 72 -6.94 -5.27 -3.40
CA VAL A 72 -7.08 -6.68 -3.04
C VAL A 72 -5.68 -7.25 -2.87
N TRP A 73 -5.40 -7.85 -1.72
CA TRP A 73 -4.21 -8.67 -1.55
C TRP A 73 -4.48 -10.04 -2.15
N ALA A 74 -3.64 -10.47 -3.10
CA ALA A 74 -3.58 -11.83 -3.59
C ALA A 74 -2.37 -12.51 -2.97
N VAL A 75 -2.62 -13.46 -2.06
CA VAL A 75 -1.60 -14.26 -1.37
C VAL A 75 -1.60 -15.64 -2.00
N SER A 76 -0.52 -15.97 -2.70
CA SER A 76 -0.32 -17.27 -3.34
C SER A 76 0.61 -18.12 -2.49
N PHE A 77 0.16 -19.32 -2.16
CA PHE A 77 0.85 -20.37 -1.44
C PHE A 77 1.16 -21.51 -2.40
N THR A 78 2.42 -21.93 -2.47
CA THR A 78 2.87 -22.90 -3.46
C THR A 78 3.83 -23.94 -2.90
N ILE A 79 3.68 -25.17 -3.39
CA ILE A 79 4.69 -26.24 -3.33
C ILE A 79 5.18 -26.44 -4.78
N PRO A 80 6.46 -26.16 -5.10
CA PRO A 80 7.00 -26.38 -6.43
C PRO A 80 7.09 -27.88 -6.74
N GLY A 81 6.74 -28.26 -7.98
CA GLY A 81 6.88 -29.61 -8.51
C GLY A 81 7.81 -29.64 -9.72
N ALA A 82 8.09 -30.83 -10.25
CA ALA A 82 9.03 -31.02 -11.37
C ALA A 82 8.65 -30.20 -12.62
N ASP A 83 7.35 -30.08 -12.93
CA ASP A 83 6.82 -29.40 -14.13
C ASP A 83 5.93 -28.18 -13.80
N GLY A 84 6.09 -27.59 -12.61
CA GLY A 84 5.30 -26.42 -12.20
C GLY A 84 5.07 -26.38 -10.69
N PHE A 85 3.80 -26.42 -10.28
CA PHE A 85 3.41 -26.45 -8.87
C PHE A 85 2.76 -27.80 -8.57
N GLU A 86 3.26 -28.49 -7.55
CA GLU A 86 2.60 -29.68 -6.99
C GLU A 86 1.30 -29.28 -6.27
N ARG A 87 1.31 -28.15 -5.56
CA ARG A 87 0.11 -27.52 -4.99
C ARG A 87 0.21 -26.01 -5.13
N LEU A 88 -0.89 -25.37 -5.53
CA LEU A 88 -1.02 -23.91 -5.57
C LEU A 88 -2.38 -23.52 -4.99
N SER A 89 -2.40 -22.57 -4.07
CA SER A 89 -3.63 -21.93 -3.61
C SER A 89 -3.44 -20.44 -3.51
N THR A 90 -4.39 -19.66 -4.00
CA THR A 90 -4.36 -18.21 -3.94
C THR A 90 -5.57 -17.69 -3.17
N VAL A 91 -5.30 -17.02 -2.07
CA VAL A 91 -6.32 -16.37 -1.23
C VAL A 91 -6.35 -14.89 -1.58
N GLN A 92 -7.53 -14.39 -1.91
CA GLN A 92 -7.75 -12.96 -2.15
C GLN A 92 -8.45 -12.34 -0.94
N LEU A 93 -7.92 -11.21 -0.49
CA LEU A 93 -8.39 -10.48 0.68
C LEU A 93 -8.64 -9.01 0.31
N ASP A 94 -9.68 -8.38 0.86
CA ASP A 94 -9.84 -6.94 0.74
C ASP A 94 -8.71 -6.21 1.51
N ALA A 95 -7.97 -5.35 0.84
CA ALA A 95 -6.74 -4.76 1.38
C ALA A 95 -6.97 -3.72 2.50
N ASN A 96 -8.24 -3.38 2.79
CA ASN A 96 -8.58 -2.45 3.87
C ASN A 96 -9.21 -3.16 5.07
N SER A 97 -10.02 -4.20 4.83
CA SER A 97 -10.75 -4.90 5.89
C SER A 97 -10.14 -6.24 6.29
N GLY A 98 -9.26 -6.82 5.46
CA GLY A 98 -8.74 -8.18 5.67
C GLY A 98 -9.77 -9.28 5.37
N THR A 99 -10.96 -8.92 4.88
CA THR A 99 -12.02 -9.89 4.57
C THR A 99 -11.57 -10.82 3.45
N VAL A 100 -11.64 -12.14 3.68
CA VAL A 100 -11.44 -13.15 2.62
C VAL A 100 -12.54 -13.01 1.58
N LEU A 101 -12.15 -12.70 0.35
CA LEU A 101 -13.05 -12.51 -0.78
C LEU A 101 -13.19 -13.79 -1.60
N GLU A 102 -12.10 -14.52 -1.78
CA GLU A 102 -12.02 -15.67 -2.68
C GLU A 102 -10.83 -16.57 -2.31
N VAL A 103 -11.02 -17.88 -2.32
CA VAL A 103 -9.95 -18.89 -2.21
C VAL A 103 -9.94 -19.70 -3.50
N ILE A 104 -8.83 -19.63 -4.23
CA ILE A 104 -8.65 -20.30 -5.51
C ILE A 104 -7.64 -21.43 -5.30
N ASN A 105 -8.13 -22.67 -5.34
CA ASN A 105 -7.28 -23.86 -5.27
C ASN A 105 -6.98 -24.35 -6.69
N SER A 106 -5.69 -24.47 -7.02
CA SER A 106 -5.22 -25.07 -8.25
C SER A 106 -4.47 -26.34 -7.90
N ASN A 107 -5.06 -27.47 -8.31
CA ASN A 107 -4.54 -28.83 -8.11
C ASN A 107 -4.08 -29.39 -9.44
#